data_AF-A0A3N7DNB6-F1
#
_entry.id   AF-A0A3N7DNB6-F1
#
_cell.length_a   1.000
_cell.length_b   1.000
_cell.length_c   1.000
_cell.angle_alpha   90.00
_cell.angle_beta   90.00
_cell.angle_gamma   90.00
#
_symmetry.space_group_name_H-M   'P 1'
#
loop_
_entity.id
_entity.type
_entity.pdbx_description
1 polymer ?
#
loop_
_entity_poly.entity_id
_entity_poly.type
_entity_poly.pdbx_seq_one_letter_code
_entity_poly.pdbx_strand_id
1 'polypeptide(L)'
;MSFDKFIYATNTDKFSGSIKYAFNSKAKEYFYENGTEVGYISHGVNVFGGDELHGMSEEELLYRGVEDVEQCMAGYVNAVWLGVSRLNIQAKKQIKQFCEYYHGDGDLLIKAIEDFMSFEAAYQMLLRCRLRNPENRQPINLVVVDLPTAEYIIDNYLPEAKVNRKCFVDNPSKSEIKRFQAIELYESGMSAKEVARILGLTEQRIFQYLAGTAKHKNKMT
;
A
#
# COMPACT_ATOMS: atom_id res chain seq x y z
N MET A 1 9.54 -4.82 -14.40
CA MET A 1 10.36 -4.92 -13.18
C MET A 1 10.28 -6.37 -12.76
N SER A 2 11.39 -7.11 -12.82
CA SER A 2 11.49 -8.34 -12.05
C SER A 2 11.53 -7.87 -10.60
N PHE A 3 10.47 -8.14 -9.84
CA PHE A 3 10.51 -7.94 -8.40
C PHE A 3 11.26 -9.14 -7.83
N ASP A 4 12.22 -8.87 -6.96
CA ASP A 4 12.70 -9.86 -6.02
C ASP A 4 11.49 -10.40 -5.22
N LYS A 5 11.67 -11.55 -4.56
CA LYS A 5 10.62 -12.21 -3.76
C LYS A 5 9.83 -11.20 -2.91
N PHE A 6 8.50 -11.33 -2.90
CA PHE A 6 7.62 -10.43 -2.16
C PHE A 6 6.54 -11.19 -1.40
N ILE A 7 6.06 -10.59 -0.32
CA ILE A 7 4.85 -11.06 0.36
C ILE A 7 3.63 -10.31 -0.16
N TYR A 8 2.49 -11.00 -0.22
CA TYR A 8 1.21 -10.39 -0.55
C TYR A 8 0.07 -10.99 0.26
N ALA A 9 -0.99 -10.21 0.47
CA ALA A 9 -2.20 -10.70 1.13
C ALA A 9 -3.39 -10.58 0.18
N THR A 10 -4.24 -11.61 0.17
CA THR A 10 -5.47 -11.62 -0.61
C THR A 10 -6.66 -12.06 0.23
N ASN A 11 -7.86 -11.67 -0.18
CA ASN A 11 -9.06 -12.28 0.36
C ASN A 11 -9.22 -13.70 -0.23
N THR A 12 -9.91 -14.57 0.50
CA THR A 12 -10.35 -15.86 -0.02
C THR A 12 -11.25 -15.69 -1.25
N ASP A 13 -11.30 -16.72 -2.09
CA ASP A 13 -12.21 -16.74 -3.24
C ASP A 13 -13.66 -16.57 -2.80
N LYS A 14 -14.41 -15.74 -3.54
CA LYS A 14 -15.83 -15.50 -3.28
C LYS A 14 -16.68 -16.21 -4.32
N PHE A 15 -17.38 -17.24 -3.86
CA PHE A 15 -18.38 -17.98 -4.62
C PHE A 15 -19.72 -17.89 -3.88
N SER A 16 -20.43 -16.76 -4.02
CA SER A 16 -21.73 -16.55 -3.37
C SER A 16 -22.75 -15.99 -4.35
N GLY A 17 -23.89 -16.68 -4.49
CA GLY A 17 -24.97 -16.27 -5.38
C GLY A 17 -24.51 -16.16 -6.83
N SER A 18 -24.70 -14.98 -7.43
CA SER A 18 -24.28 -14.67 -8.80
C SER A 18 -22.80 -14.27 -8.95
N ILE A 19 -22.10 -14.03 -7.84
CA ILE A 19 -20.69 -13.64 -7.87
C ILE A 19 -19.84 -14.90 -7.71
N LYS A 20 -19.14 -15.24 -8.79
CA LYS A 20 -18.09 -16.25 -8.82
C LYS A 20 -16.78 -15.56 -9.18
N TYR A 21 -15.99 -15.22 -8.17
CA TYR A 21 -14.71 -14.55 -8.38
C TYR A 21 -13.59 -15.27 -7.62
N ALA A 22 -12.74 -15.93 -8.40
CA ALA A 22 -11.60 -16.73 -7.93
C ALA A 22 -10.34 -15.85 -7.78
N PHE A 23 -10.43 -14.79 -6.97
CA PHE A 23 -9.33 -13.83 -6.80
C PHE A 23 -8.07 -14.44 -6.21
N ASN A 24 -8.22 -15.20 -5.12
CA ASN A 24 -7.12 -15.87 -4.42
C ASN A 24 -6.41 -16.84 -5.38
N SER A 25 -7.21 -17.69 -6.04
CA SER A 25 -6.68 -18.67 -7.00
C SER A 25 -5.92 -18.00 -8.14
N LYS A 26 -6.47 -16.91 -8.72
CA LYS A 26 -5.79 -16.15 -9.78
C LYS A 26 -4.53 -15.44 -9.31
N ALA A 27 -4.55 -14.86 -8.11
CA ALA A 27 -3.38 -14.20 -7.55
C ALA A 27 -2.26 -15.22 -7.30
N LYS A 28 -2.59 -16.40 -6.77
CA LYS A 28 -1.64 -17.52 -6.59
C LYS A 28 -1.04 -17.97 -7.91
N GLU A 29 -1.86 -18.17 -8.92
CA GLU A 29 -1.40 -18.54 -10.26
C GLU A 29 -0.45 -17.48 -10.83
N TYR A 30 -0.85 -16.21 -10.76
CA TYR A 30 -0.10 -15.11 -11.36
C TYR A 30 1.21 -14.79 -10.63
N PHE A 31 1.25 -14.98 -9.30
CA PHE A 31 2.41 -14.69 -8.48
C PHE A 31 3.21 -15.93 -8.06
N TYR A 32 2.86 -17.13 -8.53
CA TYR A 32 3.41 -18.40 -8.07
C TYR A 32 4.94 -18.42 -7.94
N GLU A 33 5.65 -17.85 -8.91
CA GLU A 33 7.12 -17.88 -8.91
C GLU A 33 7.76 -16.94 -7.87
N ASN A 34 7.13 -15.80 -7.59
CA ASN A 34 7.79 -14.67 -6.90
C ASN A 34 7.07 -14.19 -5.63
N GLY A 35 5.80 -14.55 -5.45
CA GLY A 35 4.95 -14.07 -4.39
C GLY A 35 4.65 -15.15 -3.36
N THR A 36 4.84 -14.81 -2.09
CA THR A 36 4.44 -15.64 -0.95
C THR A 36 3.15 -15.07 -0.35
N GLU A 37 2.07 -15.86 -0.37
CA GLU A 37 0.80 -15.46 0.25
C GLU A 37 0.93 -15.46 1.77
N VAL A 38 0.47 -14.38 2.42
CA VAL A 38 0.44 -14.28 3.87
C VAL A 38 -1.00 -14.06 4.37
N GLY A 39 -1.42 -14.85 5.35
CA GLY A 39 -2.77 -14.77 5.93
C GLY A 39 -2.96 -13.52 6.79
N TYR A 40 -4.15 -12.92 6.77
CA TYR A 40 -4.44 -11.67 7.47
C TYR A 40 -4.25 -11.71 9.00
N ILE A 41 -4.34 -12.87 9.67
CA ILE A 41 -4.41 -12.97 11.13
C ILE A 41 -3.17 -13.66 11.74
N SER A 42 -2.63 -12.99 12.76
CA SER A 42 -1.72 -13.41 13.85
C SER A 42 -0.34 -14.01 13.57
N HIS A 43 -0.09 -14.73 12.48
CA HIS A 43 1.21 -15.39 12.30
C HIS A 43 2.20 -14.55 11.48
N GLY A 44 1.71 -13.68 10.60
CA GLY A 44 2.56 -13.03 9.59
C GLY A 44 3.30 -11.77 10.01
N VAL A 45 3.05 -11.20 11.21
CA VAL A 45 3.60 -9.87 11.51
C VAL A 45 5.12 -9.86 11.65
N ASN A 46 5.72 -10.95 12.13
CA ASN A 46 7.16 -11.05 12.34
C ASN A 46 7.83 -12.14 11.48
N VAL A 47 7.11 -13.22 11.14
CA VAL A 47 7.67 -14.39 10.41
C VAL A 47 8.38 -13.99 9.12
N PHE A 48 7.83 -13.04 8.37
CA PHE A 48 8.37 -12.64 7.07
C PHE A 48 9.37 -11.45 7.17
N GLY A 49 9.64 -11.00 8.40
CA GLY A 49 10.54 -9.89 8.69
C GLY A 49 12.00 -10.28 8.89
N GLY A 50 12.33 -11.58 8.88
CA GLY A 50 13.67 -12.11 9.11
C GLY A 50 13.85 -12.74 10.49
N ASP A 51 14.85 -13.58 10.61
CA ASP A 51 15.20 -14.35 11.81
C ASP A 51 15.44 -13.46 13.03
N GLU A 52 16.07 -12.30 12.84
CA GLU A 52 16.28 -11.28 13.87
C GLU A 52 14.97 -10.78 14.51
N LEU A 53 13.85 -10.84 13.78
CA LEU A 53 12.53 -10.41 14.28
C LEU A 53 11.69 -11.55 14.85
N HIS A 54 11.79 -12.76 14.28
CA HIS A 54 10.91 -13.86 14.64
C HIS A 54 11.57 -14.94 15.51
N GLY A 55 12.91 -15.04 15.49
CA GLY A 55 13.72 -15.89 16.37
C GLY A 55 13.46 -17.39 16.24
N MET A 56 13.01 -17.86 15.06
CA MET A 56 12.68 -19.28 14.84
C MET A 56 13.79 -19.96 14.05
N SER A 57 14.02 -21.25 14.31
CA SER A 57 14.92 -22.07 13.49
C SER A 57 14.28 -22.44 12.15
N GLU A 58 15.10 -22.89 11.21
CA GLU A 58 14.61 -23.44 9.94
C GLU A 58 13.64 -24.61 10.14
N GLU A 59 13.91 -25.51 11.12
CA GLU A 59 13.02 -26.63 11.40
C GLU A 59 11.64 -26.17 11.92
N GLU A 60 11.62 -25.12 12.75
CA GLU A 60 10.37 -24.55 13.25
C GLU A 60 9.56 -23.88 12.14
N LEU A 61 10.22 -23.21 11.20
CA LEU A 61 9.58 -22.62 10.01
C LEU A 61 8.98 -23.71 9.11
N LEU A 62 9.72 -24.78 8.84
CA LEU A 62 9.23 -25.95 8.10
C LEU A 62 8.03 -26.60 8.78
N TYR A 63 8.09 -26.79 10.10
CA TYR A 63 6.99 -27.36 10.88
C TYR A 63 5.71 -26.50 10.80
N ARG A 64 5.86 -25.17 10.67
CA ARG A 64 4.75 -24.22 10.49
C ARG A 64 4.25 -24.13 9.05
N GLY A 65 4.82 -24.89 8.11
CA GLY A 65 4.42 -24.92 6.71
C GLY A 65 4.91 -23.72 5.90
N VAL A 66 6.01 -23.09 6.31
CA VAL A 66 6.67 -22.06 5.50
C VAL A 66 7.34 -22.74 4.30
N GLU A 67 6.95 -22.33 3.08
CA GLU A 67 7.48 -22.90 1.84
C GLU A 67 8.88 -22.37 1.50
N ASP A 68 9.11 -21.06 1.63
CA ASP A 68 10.38 -20.40 1.31
C ASP A 68 11.12 -20.02 2.61
N VAL A 69 11.75 -21.02 3.24
CA VAL A 69 12.44 -20.89 4.53
C VAL A 69 13.63 -19.95 4.41
N GLU A 70 14.45 -20.09 3.36
CA GLU A 70 15.61 -19.24 3.12
C GLU A 70 15.20 -17.76 3.07
N GLN A 71 14.17 -17.43 2.28
CA GLN A 71 13.68 -16.07 2.18
C GLN A 71 13.02 -15.57 3.47
N CYS A 72 12.37 -16.44 4.24
CA CYS A 72 11.81 -16.06 5.54
C CYS A 72 12.90 -15.74 6.56
N MET A 73 13.96 -16.54 6.62
CA MET A 73 15.13 -16.29 7.47
C MET A 73 15.80 -14.97 7.08
N ALA A 74 16.02 -14.72 5.79
CA ALA A 74 16.58 -13.46 5.30
C ALA A 74 15.65 -12.25 5.53
N GLY A 75 14.34 -12.49 5.56
CA GLY A 75 13.29 -11.50 5.60
C GLY A 75 13.01 -10.86 4.23
N TYR A 76 11.74 -10.59 3.95
CA TYR A 76 11.32 -9.97 2.69
C TYR A 76 11.57 -8.46 2.71
N VAL A 77 12.04 -7.87 1.61
CA VAL A 77 12.16 -6.41 1.44
C VAL A 77 11.03 -5.80 0.61
N ASN A 78 10.19 -6.65 0.01
CA ASN A 78 9.06 -6.25 -0.82
C ASN A 78 7.76 -6.75 -0.19
N ALA A 79 6.79 -5.85 -0.01
CA ALA A 79 5.45 -6.18 0.46
C ALA A 79 4.38 -5.54 -0.44
N VAL A 80 3.37 -6.33 -0.79
CA VAL A 80 2.34 -5.95 -1.75
C VAL A 80 0.95 -6.08 -1.13
N TRP A 81 0.26 -4.95 -1.06
CA TRP A 81 -1.13 -4.88 -0.64
C TRP A 81 -2.07 -4.83 -1.85
N LEU A 82 -2.94 -5.82 -1.96
CA LEU A 82 -3.90 -5.97 -3.07
C LEU A 82 -5.34 -5.56 -2.70
N GLY A 83 -5.55 -5.02 -1.49
CA GLY A 83 -6.83 -4.48 -1.05
C GLY A 83 -7.66 -5.40 -0.14
N VAL A 84 -8.66 -4.80 0.52
CA VAL A 84 -9.58 -5.44 1.48
C VAL A 84 -11.02 -5.46 1.02
N SER A 85 -11.78 -6.41 1.56
CA SER A 85 -13.24 -6.38 1.50
C SER A 85 -13.80 -5.21 2.30
N ARG A 86 -14.71 -4.46 1.69
CA ARG A 86 -15.47 -3.39 2.34
C ARG A 86 -16.68 -3.92 3.10
N LEU A 87 -17.36 -3.04 3.84
CA LEU A 87 -18.60 -3.34 4.55
C LEU A 87 -19.66 -3.91 3.58
N ASN A 88 -20.35 -4.96 4.02
CA ASN A 88 -21.48 -5.51 3.27
C ASN A 88 -22.72 -4.59 3.36
N ILE A 89 -23.69 -4.80 2.46
CA ILE A 89 -24.91 -3.97 2.35
C ILE A 89 -25.69 -3.94 3.67
N GLN A 90 -25.78 -5.06 4.37
CA GLN A 90 -26.53 -5.16 5.62
C GLN A 90 -25.87 -4.34 6.74
N ALA A 91 -24.55 -4.42 6.87
CA ALA A 91 -23.79 -3.61 7.83
C ALA A 91 -23.95 -2.12 7.54
N LYS A 92 -23.86 -1.71 6.25
CA LYS A 92 -24.12 -0.32 5.84
C LYS A 92 -25.52 0.14 6.24
N LYS A 93 -26.54 -0.68 5.99
CA LYS A 93 -27.93 -0.37 6.38
C LYS A 93 -28.07 -0.17 7.89
N GLN A 94 -27.47 -1.05 8.70
CA GLN A 94 -27.49 -0.93 10.15
C GLN A 94 -26.78 0.34 10.64
N ILE A 95 -25.63 0.69 10.04
CA ILE A 95 -24.91 1.92 10.39
C ILE A 95 -25.76 3.16 10.07
N LYS A 96 -26.43 3.18 8.92
CA LYS A 96 -27.34 4.29 8.57
C LYS A 96 -28.47 4.44 9.59
N GLN A 97 -29.14 3.35 9.93
CA GLN A 97 -30.23 3.34 10.92
C GLN A 97 -29.76 3.81 12.30
N PHE A 98 -28.57 3.38 12.72
CA PHE A 98 -27.95 3.84 13.96
C PHE A 98 -27.67 5.34 13.93
N CYS A 99 -27.09 5.85 12.85
CA CYS A 99 -26.79 7.28 12.73
C CYS A 99 -28.07 8.12 12.68
N GLU A 100 -29.10 7.68 11.95
CA GLU A 100 -30.42 8.33 11.93
C GLU A 100 -31.01 8.47 13.34
N TYR A 101 -30.93 7.41 14.15
CA TYR A 101 -31.41 7.42 15.54
C TYR A 101 -30.67 8.44 16.42
N TYR A 102 -29.36 8.64 16.18
CA TYR A 102 -28.52 9.58 16.92
C TYR A 102 -28.30 10.93 16.19
N HIS A 103 -29.12 11.27 15.20
CA HIS A 103 -29.02 12.51 14.42
C HIS A 103 -27.65 12.76 13.75
N GLY A 104 -26.98 11.69 13.32
CA GLY A 104 -25.70 11.72 12.61
C GLY A 104 -25.81 11.40 11.11
N ASP A 105 -24.69 11.58 10.40
CA ASP A 105 -24.56 11.23 8.98
C ASP A 105 -23.97 9.82 8.81
N GLY A 106 -24.83 8.88 8.43
CA GLY A 106 -24.45 7.48 8.23
C GLY A 106 -23.53 7.26 7.03
N ASP A 107 -23.65 8.05 5.96
CA ASP A 107 -22.79 7.91 4.78
C ASP A 107 -21.37 8.39 5.08
N LEU A 108 -21.24 9.49 5.83
CA LEU A 108 -19.95 9.97 6.31
C LEU A 108 -19.27 8.95 7.23
N LEU A 109 -20.00 8.34 8.16
CA LEU A 109 -19.44 7.31 9.05
C LEU A 109 -19.04 6.04 8.29
N ILE A 110 -19.86 5.57 7.35
CA ILE A 110 -19.52 4.42 6.49
C ILE A 110 -18.22 4.70 5.74
N LYS A 111 -18.09 5.89 5.13
CA LYS A 111 -16.87 6.27 4.42
C LYS A 111 -15.66 6.24 5.35
N ALA A 112 -15.76 6.83 6.54
CA ALA A 112 -14.67 6.84 7.50
C ALA A 112 -14.24 5.42 7.92
N ILE A 113 -15.19 4.51 8.16
CA ILE A 113 -14.91 3.11 8.48
C ILE A 113 -14.23 2.41 7.29
N GLU A 114 -14.72 2.60 6.07
CA GLU A 114 -14.13 1.95 4.89
C GLU A 114 -12.73 2.48 4.57
N ASP A 115 -12.48 3.79 4.75
CA ASP A 115 -11.16 4.40 4.61
C ASP A 115 -10.20 3.82 5.66
N PHE A 116 -10.61 3.79 6.93
CA PHE A 116 -9.84 3.18 8.02
C PHE A 116 -9.51 1.71 7.72
N MET A 117 -10.52 0.91 7.35
CA MET A 117 -10.33 -0.50 6.99
C MET A 117 -9.35 -0.67 5.84
N SER A 118 -9.37 0.22 4.85
CA SER A 118 -8.50 0.13 3.68
C SER A 118 -7.05 0.50 4.01
N PHE A 119 -6.87 1.62 4.72
CA PHE A 119 -5.56 2.20 4.97
C PHE A 119 -4.80 1.49 6.09
N GLU A 120 -5.46 1.21 7.22
CA GLU A 120 -4.80 0.54 8.35
C GLU A 120 -4.49 -0.92 8.06
N ALA A 121 -5.38 -1.61 7.34
CA ALA A 121 -5.10 -2.97 6.94
C ALA A 121 -3.94 -3.04 5.92
N ALA A 122 -3.83 -2.05 5.03
CA ALA A 122 -2.66 -1.92 4.15
C ALA A 122 -1.38 -1.76 4.98
N TYR A 123 -1.36 -0.80 5.89
CA TYR A 123 -0.20 -0.56 6.75
C TYR A 123 0.21 -1.82 7.54
N GLN A 124 -0.74 -2.46 8.23
CA GLN A 124 -0.51 -3.70 8.98
C GLN A 124 0.04 -4.85 8.13
N MET A 125 -0.38 -4.95 6.87
CA MET A 125 0.14 -5.97 5.94
C MET A 125 1.55 -5.63 5.47
N LEU A 126 1.83 -4.36 5.19
CA LEU A 126 3.11 -3.90 4.70
C LEU A 126 4.21 -3.98 5.77
N LEU A 127 3.87 -3.88 7.05
CA LEU A 127 4.79 -4.04 8.18
C LEU A 127 5.38 -5.45 8.35
N ARG A 128 4.91 -6.43 7.58
CA ARG A 128 5.30 -7.85 7.71
C ARG A 128 6.63 -8.18 7.06
N CYS A 129 7.23 -7.20 6.39
CA CYS A 129 8.54 -7.31 5.78
C CYS A 129 9.64 -6.84 6.75
N ARG A 130 10.88 -6.77 6.28
CA ARG A 130 12.05 -6.29 7.02
C ARG A 130 11.98 -4.83 7.47
N LEU A 131 10.93 -4.09 7.13
CA LEU A 131 10.75 -2.69 7.52
C LEU A 131 10.92 -2.47 9.03
N ARG A 132 10.56 -3.45 9.86
CA ARG A 132 10.66 -3.36 11.32
C ARG A 132 12.01 -3.80 11.89
N ASN A 133 12.90 -4.32 11.04
CA ASN A 133 14.22 -4.76 11.46
C ASN A 133 15.14 -3.51 11.58
N PRO A 134 15.61 -3.16 12.78
CA PRO A 134 16.46 -1.98 12.99
C PRO A 134 17.83 -2.11 12.31
N GLU A 135 18.28 -3.33 12.03
CA GLU A 135 19.55 -3.61 11.35
C GLU A 135 19.40 -3.69 9.83
N ASN A 136 18.17 -3.57 9.29
CA ASN A 136 17.99 -3.51 7.85
C ASN A 136 18.70 -2.28 7.24
N ARG A 137 19.48 -2.53 6.19
CA ARG A 137 20.14 -1.50 5.37
C ARG A 137 19.70 -1.56 3.91
N GLN A 138 18.83 -2.52 3.55
CA GLN A 138 18.34 -2.66 2.19
C GLN A 138 17.12 -1.77 1.96
N PRO A 139 16.94 -1.20 0.76
CA PRO A 139 15.72 -0.50 0.39
C PRO A 139 14.49 -1.40 0.55
N ILE A 140 13.42 -0.86 1.13
CA ILE A 140 12.12 -1.54 1.26
C ILE A 140 11.16 -1.01 0.19
N ASN A 141 10.51 -1.91 -0.56
CA ASN A 141 9.46 -1.55 -1.50
C ASN A 141 8.09 -1.96 -0.97
N LEU A 142 7.22 -0.98 -0.78
CA LEU A 142 5.84 -1.18 -0.37
C LEU A 142 4.92 -0.83 -1.53
N VAL A 143 4.07 -1.78 -1.93
CA VAL A 143 3.15 -1.61 -3.07
C VAL A 143 1.72 -1.61 -2.55
N VAL A 144 0.94 -0.62 -3.00
CA VAL A 144 -0.48 -0.47 -2.68
C VAL A 144 -1.27 -0.24 -3.97
N VAL A 145 -2.58 -0.51 -3.92
CA VAL A 145 -3.47 -0.42 -5.08
C VAL A 145 -3.78 1.00 -5.55
N ASP A 146 -3.66 2.00 -4.66
CA ASP A 146 -4.01 3.39 -4.98
C ASP A 146 -3.12 4.42 -4.28
N LEU A 147 -3.09 5.63 -4.87
CA LEU A 147 -2.30 6.75 -4.37
C LEU A 147 -2.75 7.23 -2.98
N PRO A 148 -4.06 7.35 -2.66
CA PRO A 148 -4.50 7.75 -1.32
C PRO A 148 -3.97 6.85 -0.21
N THR A 149 -3.89 5.53 -0.42
CA THR A 149 -3.31 4.60 0.56
C THR A 149 -1.81 4.87 0.76
N ALA A 150 -1.06 5.13 -0.32
CA ALA A 150 0.36 5.45 -0.23
C ALA A 150 0.61 6.77 0.51
N GLU A 151 -0.17 7.81 0.18
CA GLU A 151 -0.10 9.12 0.83
C GLU A 151 -0.45 9.03 2.31
N TYR A 152 -1.50 8.28 2.66
CA TYR A 152 -1.87 8.05 4.05
C TYR A 152 -0.73 7.40 4.86
N ILE A 153 -0.09 6.36 4.33
CA ILE A 153 1.01 5.67 5.03
C ILE A 153 2.19 6.61 5.24
N ILE A 154 2.53 7.44 4.25
CA ILE A 154 3.62 8.41 4.37
C ILE A 154 3.29 9.47 5.40
N ASP A 155 2.10 10.05 5.34
CA ASP A 155 1.71 11.16 6.20
C ASP A 155 1.62 10.75 7.68
N ASN A 156 1.28 9.49 7.97
CA ASN A 156 1.02 9.03 9.34
C ASN A 156 2.12 8.14 9.94
N TYR A 157 2.86 7.39 9.11
CA TYR A 157 3.74 6.31 9.60
C TYR A 157 5.17 6.39 9.05
N LEU A 158 5.34 6.68 7.76
CA LEU A 158 6.62 6.62 7.06
C LEU A 158 6.93 7.94 6.34
N PRO A 159 7.15 9.05 7.06
CA PRO A 159 7.29 10.38 6.45
C PRO A 159 8.50 10.52 5.53
N GLU A 160 9.49 9.63 5.66
CA GLU A 160 10.69 9.61 4.82
C GLU A 160 10.53 8.77 3.54
N ALA A 161 9.45 8.00 3.41
CA ALA A 161 9.21 7.18 2.24
C ALA A 161 8.85 8.03 1.01
N LYS A 162 9.21 7.52 -0.18
CA LYS A 162 9.00 8.21 -1.46
C LYS A 162 7.98 7.45 -2.30
N VAL A 163 6.95 8.15 -2.79
CA VAL A 163 5.97 7.54 -3.70
C VAL A 163 6.51 7.47 -5.12
N ASN A 164 6.59 6.26 -5.67
CA ASN A 164 6.76 6.08 -7.11
C ASN A 164 5.42 6.21 -7.84
N ARG A 165 5.07 7.42 -8.24
CA ARG A 165 3.76 7.73 -8.85
C ARG A 165 3.56 7.15 -10.25
N LYS A 166 4.65 6.75 -10.92
CA LYS A 166 4.60 6.19 -12.29
C LYS A 166 3.83 4.87 -12.34
N CYS A 167 3.70 4.18 -11.21
CA CYS A 167 3.02 2.89 -11.12
C CYS A 167 1.48 2.99 -11.01
N PHE A 168 0.92 4.20 -10.83
CA PHE A 168 -0.54 4.39 -10.69
C PHE A 168 -1.25 4.82 -11.99
N VAL A 169 -0.52 4.88 -13.11
CA VAL A 169 -1.10 5.25 -14.41
C VAL A 169 -0.68 4.21 -15.44
N ASP A 170 -1.66 3.52 -16.01
CA ASP A 170 -1.44 2.64 -17.14
C ASP A 170 -1.05 3.48 -18.38
N ASN A 171 0.13 3.22 -18.95
CA ASN A 171 0.68 3.93 -20.11
C ASN A 171 0.63 5.46 -19.97
N PRO A 172 1.41 6.05 -19.03
CA PRO A 172 1.33 7.47 -18.75
C PRO A 172 1.69 8.29 -19.99
N SER A 173 0.82 9.25 -20.32
CA SER A 173 1.08 10.22 -21.39
C SER A 173 2.34 11.03 -21.08
N LYS A 174 2.94 11.65 -22.11
CA LYS A 174 4.08 12.58 -21.92
C LYS A 174 3.77 13.69 -20.91
N SER A 175 2.52 14.14 -20.85
CA SER A 175 2.10 15.17 -19.89
C SER A 175 2.09 14.63 -18.46
N GLU A 176 1.64 13.40 -18.26
CA GLU A 176 1.63 12.74 -16.94
C GLU A 176 3.03 12.43 -16.45
N ILE A 177 3.91 11.95 -17.33
CA ILE A 177 5.33 11.76 -16.99
C ILE A 177 5.95 13.07 -16.52
N LYS A 178 5.73 14.18 -17.26
CA LYS A 178 6.21 15.51 -16.85
C LYS A 178 5.58 15.97 -15.53
N ARG A 179 4.31 15.65 -15.27
CA ARG A 179 3.66 15.94 -13.99
C ARG A 179 4.32 15.18 -12.85
N PHE A 180 4.59 13.89 -13.00
CA PHE A 180 5.28 13.09 -11.98
C PHE A 180 6.69 13.59 -11.71
N GLN A 181 7.45 13.91 -12.75
CA GLN A 181 8.78 14.50 -12.61
C GLN A 181 8.73 15.86 -11.90
N ALA A 182 7.73 16.69 -12.20
CA ALA A 182 7.58 17.98 -11.53
C ALA A 182 7.33 17.84 -10.03
N ILE A 183 6.45 16.89 -9.65
CA ILE A 183 6.17 16.58 -8.25
C ILE A 183 7.43 16.05 -7.55
N GLU A 184 8.12 15.09 -8.16
CA GLU A 184 9.33 14.46 -7.61
C GLU A 184 10.45 15.49 -7.36
N LEU A 185 10.73 16.37 -8.33
CA LEU A 185 11.74 17.42 -8.20
C LEU A 185 11.35 18.47 -7.13
N TYR A 186 10.07 18.79 -6.99
CA TYR A 186 9.61 19.70 -5.96
C TYR A 186 9.68 19.07 -4.55
N GLU A 187 9.33 17.78 -4.46
CA GLU A 187 9.41 17.01 -3.21
C GLU A 187 10.86 16.83 -2.74
N SER A 188 11.83 16.74 -3.66
CA SER A 188 13.27 16.72 -3.32
C SER A 188 13.84 18.07 -2.84
N GLY A 189 13.02 19.13 -2.83
CA GLY A 189 13.37 20.43 -2.25
C GLY A 189 13.64 21.54 -3.26
N MET A 190 13.54 21.26 -4.56
CA MET A 190 13.72 22.31 -5.57
C MET A 190 12.54 23.30 -5.57
N SER A 191 12.84 24.56 -5.90
CA SER A 191 11.81 25.58 -6.09
C SER A 191 11.01 25.33 -7.39
N ALA A 192 9.76 25.80 -7.44
CA ALA A 192 8.92 25.67 -8.64
C ALA A 192 9.58 26.27 -9.89
N LYS A 193 10.38 27.34 -9.72
CA LYS A 193 11.18 27.98 -10.77
C LYS A 193 12.28 27.07 -11.31
N GLU A 194 13.00 26.37 -10.44
CA GLU A 194 14.03 25.42 -10.85
C GLU A 194 13.44 24.22 -11.57
N VAL A 195 12.34 23.67 -11.05
CA VAL A 195 11.60 22.57 -11.68
C VAL A 195 11.09 22.97 -13.07
N ALA A 196 10.51 24.16 -13.19
CA ALA A 196 10.03 24.70 -14.47
C ALA A 196 11.16 24.77 -15.52
N ARG A 197 12.34 25.24 -15.10
CA ARG A 197 13.54 25.30 -15.96
C ARG A 197 14.01 23.91 -16.40
N ILE A 198 14.08 22.94 -15.49
CA ILE A 198 14.54 21.56 -15.78
C ILE A 198 13.61 20.87 -16.78
N LEU A 199 12.29 21.04 -16.62
CA LEU A 199 11.29 20.34 -17.42
C LEU A 199 10.88 21.09 -18.71
N GLY A 200 11.41 22.30 -18.90
CA GLY A 200 11.05 23.19 -20.01
C GLY A 200 9.56 23.58 -19.97
N LEU A 201 9.05 23.93 -18.78
CA LEU A 201 7.66 24.31 -18.53
C LEU A 201 7.59 25.71 -17.89
N THR A 202 6.38 26.28 -17.81
CA THR A 202 6.15 27.54 -17.07
C THR A 202 5.94 27.25 -15.58
N GLU A 203 6.30 28.21 -14.71
CA GLU A 203 6.05 28.10 -13.26
C GLU A 203 4.57 27.87 -12.95
N GLN A 204 3.67 28.55 -13.67
CA GLN A 204 2.22 28.34 -13.55
C GLN A 204 1.82 26.88 -13.79
N ARG A 205 2.43 26.22 -14.79
CA ARG A 205 2.14 24.82 -15.08
C ARG A 205 2.67 23.89 -13.99
N ILE A 206 3.79 24.24 -13.36
CA ILE A 206 4.29 23.51 -12.19
C ILE A 206 3.31 23.64 -11.02
N PHE A 207 2.82 24.84 -10.70
CA PHE A 207 1.81 25.01 -9.65
C PHE A 207 0.52 24.22 -9.93
N GLN A 208 0.06 24.17 -11.19
CA GLN A 208 -1.06 23.31 -11.58
C GLN A 208 -0.78 21.82 -11.32
N TYR A 209 0.44 21.35 -11.58
CA TYR A 209 0.83 19.96 -11.33
C TYR A 209 0.93 19.62 -9.85
N LEU A 210 1.32 20.59 -9.02
CA LEU A 210 1.40 20.46 -7.57
C LEU A 210 0.04 20.65 -6.87
N ALA A 211 -0.97 21.17 -7.57
CA ALA A 211 -2.30 21.33 -7.00
C ALA A 211 -2.86 19.99 -6.52
N GLY A 212 -3.02 19.84 -5.21
CA GLY A 212 -3.52 18.63 -4.54
C GLY A 212 -2.47 17.78 -3.85
N THR A 213 -1.16 18.01 -4.03
CA THR A 213 -0.12 17.27 -3.31
C THR A 213 0.02 17.74 -1.85
N ALA A 214 0.29 16.82 -0.93
CA ALA A 214 0.37 17.09 0.52
C ALA A 214 1.34 18.24 0.87
N LYS A 215 2.50 18.30 0.20
CA LYS A 215 3.53 19.33 0.44
C LYS A 215 3.09 20.74 -0.01
N HIS A 216 2.20 20.86 -0.99
CA HIS A 216 1.63 22.15 -1.40
C HIS A 216 0.51 22.61 -0.46
N LYS A 217 -0.21 21.68 0.19
CA LYS A 217 -1.22 22.03 1.20
C LYS A 217 -0.58 22.63 2.46
N ASN A 218 0.52 22.03 2.94
CA ASN A 218 1.23 22.50 4.15
C ASN A 218 1.98 23.84 3.99
N LYS A 219 2.17 24.35 2.77
CA LYS A 219 2.74 25.70 2.53
C LYS A 219 1.70 26.80 2.39
N MET A 220 0.42 26.46 2.27
CA MET A 220 -0.69 27.42 2.13
C MET A 220 -1.52 27.59 3.41
N THR A 221 -1.22 26.81 4.45
CA THR A 221 -1.64 27.00 5.84
C THR A 221 -0.52 27.66 6.62
#